data_AF-A0A6I7MZF6-F1
#
_entry.id   AF-A0A6I7MZF6-F1
#
_cell.length_a   1.000
_cell.length_b   1.000
_cell.length_c   1.000
_cell.angle_alpha   90.00
_cell.angle_beta   90.00
_cell.angle_gamma   90.00
#
_symmetry.space_group_name_H-M   'P 1'
#
loop_
_entity.id
_entity.type
_entity.pdbx_description
1 polymer ?
#
loop_
_entity_poly.entity_id
_entity_poly.type
_entity_poly.pdbx_seq_one_letter_code
_entity_poly.pdbx_strand_id
1 'polypeptide(L)'
;MMVQTPILALFMADLLGLLLLIPAGLFALQVLRHWDPSSGHARQLRLEKRTHLVAAALGLVFVVQLLALPLFVHAVDRMALQIVGAMCAVGTLNANPWGLPALLLRISLFFLAAAWLLMHRIDKRAPDYPLIRAKYGLVLLIVPLAALTAGIQLAFFLQLDPDVITSCCGSLFSQGSESVAAHMAGLPALPTMIALYGTLGLALAAAAVYLRWRRGLLLFGILATLSFPVAIAAIVAFLSLYVYEHP
;
A
#
# COMPACT_ATOMS: atom_id res chain seq x y z
N MET A 1 -24.20 5.36 -8.34
CA MET A 1 -22.96 4.57 -8.22
C MET A 1 -22.60 4.02 -9.59
N MET A 2 -21.50 4.48 -10.19
CA MET A 2 -20.97 3.86 -11.41
C MET A 2 -20.37 2.50 -11.04
N VAL A 3 -21.12 1.41 -11.21
CA VAL A 3 -20.64 0.06 -10.86
C VAL A 3 -19.71 -0.42 -11.98
N GLN A 4 -18.42 -0.10 -11.85
CA GLN A 4 -17.39 -0.64 -12.72
C GLN A 4 -16.79 -1.91 -12.10
N THR A 5 -16.46 -2.88 -12.95
CA THR A 5 -15.86 -4.18 -12.54
C THR A 5 -14.66 -4.05 -11.59
N PRO A 6 -13.71 -3.10 -11.78
CA PRO A 6 -12.57 -2.95 -10.87
C PRO A 6 -12.98 -2.56 -9.44
N ILE A 7 -14.01 -1.72 -9.29
CA ILE A 7 -14.49 -1.26 -7.97
C ILE A 7 -15.11 -2.44 -7.21
N LEU A 8 -15.93 -3.24 -7.89
CA LEU A 8 -16.56 -4.41 -7.28
C LEU A 8 -15.50 -5.43 -6.84
N ALA A 9 -14.47 -5.64 -7.65
CA ALA A 9 -13.34 -6.49 -7.30
C ALA A 9 -12.58 -5.98 -6.05
N LEU A 10 -12.36 -4.67 -5.93
CA LEU A 10 -11.75 -4.07 -4.75
C LEU A 10 -12.60 -4.26 -3.49
N PHE A 11 -13.92 -4.04 -3.58
CA PHE A 11 -14.82 -4.28 -2.46
C PHE A 11 -14.86 -5.74 -2.05
N MET A 12 -14.87 -6.66 -3.01
CA MET A 12 -14.84 -8.09 -2.73
C MET A 12 -13.52 -8.52 -2.08
N ALA A 13 -12.39 -7.97 -2.54
CA ALA A 13 -11.07 -8.20 -1.93
C ALA A 13 -11.01 -7.69 -0.48
N ASP A 14 -11.59 -6.51 -0.21
CA ASP A 14 -11.62 -5.92 1.13
C ASP A 14 -12.56 -6.67 2.07
N LEU A 15 -13.75 -7.02 1.60
CA LEU A 15 -14.72 -7.78 2.39
C LEU A 15 -14.18 -9.17 2.75
N LEU A 16 -13.68 -9.92 1.76
CA LEU A 16 -13.13 -11.26 1.98
C LEU A 16 -11.85 -11.20 2.81
N GLY A 17 -11.03 -10.17 2.59
CA GLY A 17 -9.85 -9.89 3.39
C GLY A 17 -10.18 -9.66 4.86
N LEU A 18 -11.18 -8.80 5.16
CA LEU A 18 -11.63 -8.54 6.53
C LEU A 18 -12.25 -9.77 7.19
N LEU A 19 -13.04 -10.55 6.44
CA LEU A 19 -13.64 -11.80 6.94
C LEU A 19 -12.58 -12.79 7.44
N LEU A 20 -11.40 -12.82 6.81
CA LEU A 20 -10.27 -13.66 7.20
C LEU A 20 -9.35 -12.98 8.24
N LEU A 21 -9.16 -11.66 8.15
CA LEU A 21 -8.26 -10.88 9.02
C LEU A 21 -8.81 -10.73 10.44
N ILE A 22 -10.10 -10.48 10.62
CA ILE A 22 -10.72 -10.30 11.94
C ILE A 22 -10.52 -11.54 12.82
N PRO A 23 -10.90 -12.76 12.42
CA PRO A 23 -10.66 -13.96 13.23
C PRO A 23 -9.16 -14.25 13.39
N ALA A 24 -8.33 -13.93 12.38
CA ALA A 24 -6.88 -14.04 12.50
C ALA A 24 -6.29 -13.06 13.53
N GLY A 25 -6.87 -11.87 13.70
CA GLY A 25 -6.52 -10.90 14.74
C GLY A 25 -6.85 -11.40 16.14
N LEU A 26 -8.02 -12.03 16.31
CA LEU A 26 -8.37 -12.69 17.58
C LEU A 26 -7.41 -13.85 17.90
N PHE A 27 -7.04 -14.63 16.89
CA PHE A 27 -6.03 -15.68 17.02
C PHE A 27 -4.65 -15.10 17.35
N ALA A 28 -4.27 -13.97 16.74
CA ALA A 28 -3.02 -13.27 17.01
C ALA A 28 -2.88 -12.89 18.49
N LEU A 29 -3.96 -12.42 19.12
CA LEU A 29 -3.98 -12.14 20.57
C LEU A 29 -3.74 -13.39 21.41
N GLN A 30 -4.31 -14.53 21.01
CA GLN A 30 -4.09 -15.80 21.71
C GLN A 30 -2.63 -16.26 21.61
N VAL A 31 -2.03 -16.14 20.42
CA VAL A 31 -0.61 -16.45 20.18
C VAL A 31 0.27 -15.53 21.01
N LEU A 32 0.07 -14.21 20.96
CA LEU A 32 0.90 -13.26 21.70
C LEU A 32 0.87 -13.49 23.22
N ARG A 33 -0.27 -13.94 23.77
CA ARG A 33 -0.43 -14.18 25.21
C ARG A 33 0.11 -15.53 25.69
N HIS A 34 0.02 -16.58 24.88
CA HIS A 34 0.25 -17.96 25.34
C HIS A 34 1.35 -18.70 24.59
N TRP A 35 2.05 -18.06 23.66
CA TRP A 35 3.10 -18.70 22.89
C TRP A 35 4.35 -18.96 23.74
N ASP A 36 4.59 -20.24 24.02
CA ASP A 36 5.79 -20.75 24.69
C ASP A 36 6.40 -21.92 23.91
N PRO A 37 7.45 -21.68 23.10
CA PRO A 37 8.08 -22.70 22.27
C PRO A 37 8.84 -23.76 23.09
N SER A 38 9.09 -23.54 24.38
CA SER A 38 9.75 -24.51 25.26
C SER A 38 8.79 -25.50 25.90
N SER A 39 7.47 -25.28 25.78
CA SER A 39 6.45 -26.07 26.43
C SER A 39 5.87 -27.18 25.55
N GLY A 40 5.93 -28.44 25.99
CA GLY A 40 5.32 -29.59 25.30
C GLY A 40 3.82 -29.76 25.54
N HIS A 41 3.12 -28.74 26.04
CA HIS A 41 1.72 -28.86 26.45
C HIS A 41 0.77 -29.01 25.26
N ALA A 42 -0.34 -29.75 25.43
CA ALA A 42 -1.34 -29.97 24.39
C ALA A 42 -1.94 -28.66 23.81
N ARG A 43 -1.90 -27.56 24.59
CA ARG A 43 -2.29 -26.22 24.13
C ARG A 43 -1.32 -25.67 23.09
N GLN A 44 -0.01 -25.80 23.32
CA GLN A 44 1.05 -25.33 22.41
C GLN A 44 1.00 -26.09 21.08
N LEU A 45 0.90 -27.42 21.12
CA LEU A 45 0.73 -28.25 19.90
C LEU A 45 -0.49 -27.82 19.06
N ARG A 46 -1.59 -27.43 19.71
CA ARG A 46 -2.80 -26.96 19.03
C ARG A 46 -2.62 -25.58 18.43
N LEU A 47 -1.88 -24.69 19.11
CA LEU A 47 -1.52 -23.38 18.59
C LEU A 47 -0.65 -23.52 17.35
N GLU A 48 0.40 -24.34 17.39
CA GLU A 48 1.28 -24.60 16.23
C GLU A 48 0.53 -25.08 14.99
N LYS A 49 -0.34 -26.10 15.12
CA LYS A 49 -1.16 -26.58 14.00
C LYS A 49 -2.06 -25.49 13.43
N ARG A 50 -2.69 -24.68 14.28
CA ARG A 50 -3.56 -23.57 13.85
C ARG A 50 -2.75 -22.45 13.19
N THR A 51 -1.56 -22.14 13.70
CA THR A 51 -0.65 -21.13 13.14
C THR A 51 -0.34 -21.42 11.68
N HIS A 52 -0.09 -22.68 11.31
CA HIS A 52 0.17 -23.04 9.91
C HIS A 52 -1.02 -22.73 8.98
N LEU A 53 -2.24 -23.10 9.38
CA LEU A 53 -3.45 -22.83 8.62
C LEU A 53 -3.74 -21.33 8.51
N VAL A 54 -3.67 -20.62 9.64
CA VAL A 54 -3.91 -19.17 9.70
C VAL A 54 -2.86 -18.42 8.88
N ALA A 55 -1.60 -18.79 8.96
CA ALA A 55 -0.53 -18.13 8.21
C ALA A 55 -0.59 -18.43 6.69
N ALA A 56 -1.16 -19.57 6.27
CA ALA A 56 -1.45 -19.82 4.87
C ALA A 56 -2.59 -18.91 4.36
N ALA A 57 -3.69 -18.80 5.12
CA ALA A 57 -4.80 -17.92 4.79
C ALA A 57 -4.38 -16.44 4.75
N LEU A 58 -3.63 -15.98 5.75
CA LEU A 58 -3.06 -14.62 5.77
C LEU A 58 -2.13 -14.35 4.58
N GLY A 59 -1.33 -15.36 4.18
CA GLY A 59 -0.49 -15.26 2.99
C GLY A 59 -1.31 -14.95 1.73
N LEU A 60 -2.44 -15.63 1.53
CA LEU A 60 -3.35 -15.36 0.41
C LEU A 60 -3.94 -13.95 0.50
N VAL A 61 -4.48 -13.58 1.67
CA VAL A 61 -5.09 -12.25 1.87
C VAL A 61 -4.09 -11.13 1.58
N PHE A 62 -2.86 -11.24 2.07
CA PHE A 62 -1.85 -10.21 1.84
C PHE A 62 -1.41 -10.14 0.38
N VAL A 63 -1.31 -11.26 -0.34
CA VAL A 63 -1.06 -11.23 -1.78
C VAL A 63 -2.20 -10.50 -2.52
N VAL A 64 -3.46 -10.75 -2.15
CA VAL A 64 -4.60 -10.02 -2.72
C VAL A 64 -4.53 -8.52 -2.40
N GLN A 65 -4.15 -8.15 -1.17
CA GLN A 65 -3.98 -6.74 -0.79
C GLN A 65 -2.82 -6.05 -1.53
N LEU A 66 -1.76 -6.79 -1.88
CA LEU A 66 -0.69 -6.28 -2.75
C LEU A 66 -1.22 -5.94 -4.16
N LEU A 67 -2.12 -6.77 -4.70
CA LEU A 67 -2.76 -6.56 -6.00
C LEU A 67 -3.88 -5.50 -5.96
N ALA A 68 -4.45 -5.23 -4.78
CA ALA A 68 -5.51 -4.25 -4.62
C ALA A 68 -5.04 -2.80 -4.84
N LEU A 69 -3.79 -2.47 -4.47
CA LEU A 69 -3.24 -1.13 -4.70
C LEU A 69 -3.15 -0.74 -6.20
N PRO A 70 -2.50 -1.52 -7.10
CA PRO A 70 -2.47 -1.18 -8.51
C PRO A 70 -3.86 -1.22 -9.15
N LEU A 71 -4.74 -2.13 -8.71
CA LEU A 71 -6.13 -2.18 -9.17
C LEU A 71 -6.91 -0.91 -8.76
N PHE A 72 -6.68 -0.39 -7.55
CA PHE A 72 -7.26 0.87 -7.08
C PHE A 72 -6.78 2.06 -7.92
N VAL A 73 -5.47 2.17 -8.15
CA VAL A 73 -4.91 3.23 -9.01
C VAL A 73 -5.48 3.14 -10.42
N HIS A 74 -5.59 1.94 -10.99
CA HIS A 74 -6.20 1.73 -12.29
C HIS A 74 -7.68 2.15 -12.33
N ALA A 75 -8.47 1.79 -11.31
CA ALA A 75 -9.87 2.17 -11.24
C ALA A 75 -10.04 3.70 -11.21
N VAL A 76 -9.25 4.38 -10.38
CA VAL A 76 -9.26 5.83 -10.22
C VAL A 76 -8.81 6.55 -11.50
N ASP A 77 -7.79 6.03 -12.19
CA ASP A 77 -7.33 6.58 -13.47
C ASP A 77 -8.41 6.45 -14.56
N ARG A 78 -9.05 5.29 -14.69
CA ARG A 78 -10.14 5.09 -15.67
C ARG A 78 -11.36 5.95 -15.39
N MET A 79 -11.60 6.31 -14.13
CA MET A 79 -12.66 7.24 -13.73
C MET A 79 -12.34 8.69 -14.06
N ALA A 80 -11.07 9.07 -14.25
CA ALA A 80 -10.73 10.45 -14.58
C ALA A 80 -11.44 10.90 -15.87
N LEU A 81 -11.59 9.98 -16.84
CA LEU A 81 -12.32 10.21 -18.09
C LEU A 81 -13.83 10.46 -17.92
N GLN A 82 -14.40 10.17 -16.74
CA GLN A 82 -15.84 10.27 -16.47
C GLN A 82 -16.18 11.44 -15.55
N ILE A 83 -15.18 12.13 -14.99
CA ILE A 83 -15.33 13.25 -14.07
C ILE A 83 -14.96 14.54 -14.80
N VAL A 84 -15.84 15.54 -14.74
CA VAL A 84 -15.62 16.81 -15.43
C VAL A 84 -14.41 17.54 -14.84
N GLY A 85 -13.37 17.76 -15.67
CA GLY A 85 -12.15 18.48 -15.29
C GLY A 85 -11.01 17.59 -14.76
N ALA A 86 -11.24 16.29 -14.53
CA ALA A 86 -10.19 15.37 -14.13
C ALA A 86 -9.36 14.93 -15.35
N MET A 87 -8.09 15.36 -15.41
CA MET A 87 -7.19 15.03 -16.53
C MET A 87 -6.29 13.82 -16.23
N CYS A 88 -6.18 13.43 -14.96
CA CYS A 88 -5.44 12.26 -14.49
C CYS A 88 -6.06 11.69 -13.21
N ALA A 89 -5.55 10.55 -12.72
CA ALA A 89 -5.99 9.91 -11.48
C ALA A 89 -6.05 10.85 -10.26
N VAL A 90 -5.18 11.87 -10.20
CA VAL A 90 -5.17 12.86 -9.11
C VAL A 90 -6.47 13.69 -9.09
N GLY A 91 -7.06 13.96 -10.26
CA GLY A 91 -8.36 14.65 -10.35
C GLY A 91 -9.46 13.83 -9.71
N THR A 92 -9.54 12.54 -10.04
CA THR A 92 -10.48 11.60 -9.42
C THR A 92 -10.30 11.49 -7.90
N LEU A 93 -9.05 11.47 -7.40
CA LEU A 93 -8.77 11.40 -5.96
C LEU A 93 -9.12 12.70 -5.22
N ASN A 94 -9.12 13.84 -5.91
CA ASN A 94 -9.49 15.13 -5.36
C ASN A 94 -10.97 15.47 -5.55
N ALA A 95 -11.76 14.60 -6.19
CA ALA A 95 -13.20 14.80 -6.36
C ALA A 95 -13.96 14.87 -5.03
N ASN A 96 -13.41 14.28 -3.97
CA ASN A 96 -13.94 14.38 -2.62
C ASN A 96 -12.82 14.32 -1.56
N PRO A 97 -13.12 14.60 -0.28
CA PRO A 97 -12.13 14.58 0.80
C PRO A 97 -11.53 13.20 1.11
N TRP A 98 -12.12 12.11 0.61
CA TRP A 98 -11.74 10.74 0.99
C TRP A 98 -10.76 10.08 0.02
N GLY A 99 -10.56 10.60 -1.19
CA GLY A 99 -9.74 9.94 -2.21
C GLY A 99 -8.26 9.86 -1.84
N LEU A 100 -7.62 10.98 -1.51
CA LEU A 100 -6.22 10.98 -1.05
C LEU A 100 -6.01 10.15 0.23
N PRO A 101 -6.84 10.28 1.28
CA PRO A 101 -6.77 9.38 2.44
C PRO A 101 -6.90 7.90 2.08
N ALA A 102 -7.82 7.53 1.16
CA ALA A 102 -7.98 6.15 0.71
C ALA A 102 -6.70 5.61 0.07
N LEU A 103 -6.06 6.42 -0.80
CA LEU A 103 -4.80 6.05 -1.44
C LEU A 103 -3.67 5.84 -0.40
N LEU A 104 -3.51 6.78 0.54
CA LEU A 104 -2.46 6.69 1.56
C LEU A 104 -2.64 5.47 2.46
N LEU A 105 -3.87 5.17 2.87
CA LEU A 105 -4.18 3.98 3.65
C LEU A 105 -3.90 2.69 2.88
N ARG A 106 -4.27 2.65 1.59
CA ARG A 106 -4.02 1.52 0.71
C ARG A 106 -2.51 1.29 0.50
N ILE A 107 -1.73 2.35 0.31
CA ILE A 107 -0.26 2.30 0.25
C ILE A 107 0.32 1.77 1.57
N SER A 108 -0.16 2.28 2.71
CA SER A 108 0.29 1.82 4.02
C SER A 108 0.03 0.33 4.21
N LEU A 109 -1.19 -0.11 3.86
CA LEU A 109 -1.59 -1.52 3.92
C LEU A 109 -0.73 -2.41 3.01
N PHE A 110 -0.40 -1.93 1.80
CA PHE A 110 0.49 -2.62 0.87
C PHE A 110 1.87 -2.89 1.50
N PHE A 111 2.50 -1.89 2.11
CA PHE A 111 3.81 -2.06 2.75
C PHE A 111 3.76 -2.99 3.96
N LEU A 112 2.74 -2.86 4.82
CA LEU A 112 2.59 -3.76 5.97
C LEU A 112 2.33 -5.21 5.53
N ALA A 113 1.50 -5.41 4.51
CA ALA A 113 1.25 -6.73 3.93
C ALA A 113 2.52 -7.33 3.31
N ALA A 114 3.31 -6.53 2.59
CA ALA A 114 4.59 -6.96 2.01
C ALA A 114 5.62 -7.32 3.09
N ALA A 115 5.72 -6.49 4.14
CA ALA A 115 6.57 -6.77 5.29
C ALA A 115 6.18 -8.08 5.98
N TRP A 116 4.87 -8.31 6.19
CA TRP A 116 4.38 -9.56 6.76
C TRP A 116 4.73 -10.78 5.90
N LEU A 117 4.55 -10.70 4.58
CA LEU A 117 4.89 -11.77 3.64
C LEU A 117 6.39 -12.08 3.67
N LEU A 118 7.23 -11.05 3.76
CA LEU A 118 8.69 -11.22 3.88
C LEU A 118 9.06 -11.90 5.20
N MET A 119 8.51 -11.43 6.32
CA MET A 119 8.69 -12.06 7.64
C MET A 119 8.26 -13.52 7.60
N HIS A 120 7.11 -13.84 7.01
CA HIS A 120 6.60 -15.20 6.88
C HIS A 120 7.52 -16.10 6.03
N ARG A 121 8.12 -15.57 4.96
CA ARG A 121 9.11 -16.32 4.16
C ARG A 121 10.41 -16.58 4.92
N ILE A 122 10.87 -15.62 5.72
CA ILE A 122 12.07 -15.77 6.55
C ILE A 122 11.81 -16.79 7.67
N ASP A 123 10.67 -16.68 8.35
CA ASP A 123 10.24 -17.55 9.45
C ASP A 123 10.13 -19.02 9.00
N LYS A 124 9.63 -19.27 7.78
CA LYS A 124 9.60 -20.63 7.18
C LYS A 124 10.98 -21.26 6.94
N ARG A 125 12.06 -20.48 6.91
CA ARG A 125 13.44 -20.97 6.69
C ARG A 125 14.20 -21.18 7.99
N ALA A 126 13.69 -20.67 9.11
CA ALA A 126 14.30 -20.79 10.43
C ALA A 126 13.58 -21.88 11.24
N PRO A 127 14.29 -22.89 11.79
CA PRO A 127 13.67 -23.96 12.58
C PRO A 127 12.94 -23.47 13.84
N ASP A 128 13.42 -22.38 14.44
CA ASP A 128 12.99 -21.94 15.77
C ASP A 128 11.82 -20.93 15.77
N TYR A 129 11.24 -20.62 14.59
CA TYR A 129 10.19 -19.61 14.42
C TYR A 129 10.41 -18.29 15.19
N PRO A 130 11.60 -17.67 15.07
CA PRO A 130 11.99 -16.55 15.94
C PRO A 130 11.10 -15.30 15.74
N LEU A 131 10.42 -15.18 14.60
CA LEU A 131 9.65 -13.98 14.25
C LEU A 131 8.15 -14.11 14.55
N ILE A 132 7.69 -15.21 15.17
CA ILE A 132 6.26 -15.48 15.30
C ILE A 132 5.51 -14.41 16.11
N ARG A 133 6.09 -13.92 17.21
CA ARG A 133 5.48 -12.84 18.01
C ARG A 133 5.40 -11.53 17.22
N ALA A 134 6.47 -11.16 16.52
CA ALA A 134 6.49 -9.96 15.69
C ALA A 134 5.48 -10.06 14.52
N LYS A 135 5.38 -11.23 13.89
CA LYS A 135 4.44 -11.52 12.79
C LYS A 135 2.99 -11.34 13.23
N TYR A 136 2.60 -11.88 14.38
CA TYR A 136 1.24 -11.73 14.90
C TYR A 136 0.97 -10.37 15.55
N GLY A 137 1.99 -9.71 16.11
CA GLY A 137 1.91 -8.30 16.50
C GLY A 137 1.60 -7.38 15.30
N LEU A 138 2.25 -7.64 14.16
CA LEU A 138 1.99 -6.91 12.93
C LEU A 138 0.56 -7.15 12.41
N VAL A 139 0.04 -8.39 12.49
CA VAL A 139 -1.38 -8.66 12.13
C VAL A 139 -2.34 -7.82 12.96
N LEU A 140 -2.08 -7.65 14.26
CA LEU A 140 -2.93 -6.85 15.14
C LEU A 140 -2.99 -5.37 14.72
N LEU A 141 -1.89 -4.84 14.16
CA LEU A 141 -1.86 -3.50 13.56
C LEU A 141 -2.56 -3.47 12.18
N ILE A 142 -2.40 -4.52 11.37
CA ILE A 142 -2.98 -4.57 10.02
C ILE A 142 -4.52 -4.65 10.05
N VAL A 143 -5.11 -5.39 11.01
CA VAL A 143 -6.57 -5.55 11.10
C VAL A 143 -7.33 -4.22 11.15
N PRO A 144 -7.06 -3.29 12.10
CA PRO A 144 -7.75 -2.01 12.13
C PRO A 144 -7.42 -1.13 10.92
N LEU A 145 -6.17 -1.20 10.41
CA LEU A 145 -5.77 -0.46 9.21
C LEU A 145 -6.55 -0.92 7.97
N ALA A 146 -6.74 -2.23 7.79
CA ALA A 146 -7.51 -2.80 6.70
C ALA A 146 -8.99 -2.41 6.81
N ALA A 147 -9.55 -2.40 8.02
CA ALA A 147 -10.94 -1.96 8.25
C ALA A 147 -11.11 -0.48 7.92
N LEU A 148 -10.17 0.35 8.35
CA LEU A 148 -10.17 1.78 8.04
C LEU A 148 -10.00 2.04 6.53
N THR A 149 -9.11 1.30 5.87
CA THR A 149 -8.89 1.36 4.41
C THR A 149 -10.18 1.02 3.67
N ALA A 150 -10.85 -0.08 4.03
CA ALA A 150 -12.11 -0.49 3.41
C ALA A 150 -13.23 0.53 3.64
N GLY A 151 -13.34 1.07 4.86
CA GLY A 151 -14.36 2.07 5.21
C GLY A 151 -14.17 3.39 4.47
N ILE A 152 -12.95 3.92 4.44
CA ILE A 152 -12.64 5.17 3.73
C ILE A 152 -12.77 4.99 2.21
N GLN A 153 -12.37 3.84 1.67
CA GLN A 153 -12.60 3.55 0.26
C GLN A 153 -14.09 3.43 -0.08
N LEU A 154 -14.89 2.83 0.80
CA LEU A 154 -16.34 2.77 0.62
C LEU A 154 -16.95 4.17 0.63
N ALA A 155 -16.55 5.02 1.58
CA ALA A 155 -16.96 6.42 1.63
C ALA A 155 -16.54 7.18 0.35
N PHE A 156 -15.31 6.95 -0.14
CA PHE A 156 -14.79 7.53 -1.38
C PHE A 156 -15.69 7.22 -2.58
N PHE A 157 -16.01 5.95 -2.82
CA PHE A 157 -16.83 5.57 -3.98
C PHE A 157 -18.32 5.88 -3.82
N LEU A 158 -18.84 5.94 -2.58
CA LEU A 158 -20.24 6.31 -2.32
C LEU A 158 -20.49 7.81 -2.50
N GLN A 159 -19.52 8.65 -2.12
CA GLN A 159 -19.58 10.11 -2.22
C GLN A 159 -18.90 10.63 -3.49
N LEU A 160 -18.76 9.79 -4.52
CA LEU A 160 -18.20 10.19 -5.78
C LEU A 160 -19.33 10.73 -6.66
N ASP A 161 -19.47 12.05 -6.70
CA ASP A 161 -20.38 12.74 -7.61
C ASP A 161 -19.65 13.14 -8.91
N PRO A 162 -20.06 12.62 -10.08
CA PRO A 162 -19.41 12.92 -11.37
C PRO A 162 -19.65 14.36 -11.85
N ASP A 163 -20.66 15.04 -11.30
CA ASP A 163 -21.04 16.41 -11.66
C ASP A 163 -20.22 17.49 -10.93
N VAL A 164 -19.36 17.09 -9.98
CA VAL A 164 -18.41 18.00 -9.35
C VAL A 164 -17.32 18.35 -10.36
N ILE A 165 -17.24 19.62 -10.74
CA ILE A 165 -16.17 20.12 -11.61
C ILE A 165 -14.86 20.12 -10.83
N THR A 166 -14.03 19.11 -11.05
CA THR A 166 -12.70 19.02 -10.44
C THR A 166 -11.69 19.72 -11.34
N SER A 167 -11.44 21.02 -11.14
CA SER A 167 -10.35 21.72 -11.83
C SER A 167 -9.02 21.51 -11.09
N CYS A 168 -8.56 20.26 -11.01
CA CYS A 168 -7.34 19.92 -10.28
C CYS A 168 -6.09 20.52 -10.92
N CYS A 169 -5.99 20.65 -12.25
CA CYS A 169 -4.81 21.25 -12.90
C CYS A 169 -4.71 22.77 -12.64
N GLY A 170 -5.83 23.49 -12.63
CA GLY A 170 -5.84 24.92 -12.27
C GLY A 170 -5.42 25.16 -10.81
N SER A 171 -5.91 24.35 -9.87
CA SER A 171 -5.56 24.49 -8.45
C SER A 171 -4.20 23.91 -8.08
N LEU A 172 -3.76 22.79 -8.68
CA LEU A 172 -2.45 22.18 -8.42
C LEU A 172 -1.29 23.02 -8.96
N PHE A 173 -1.47 23.70 -10.10
CA PHE A 173 -0.41 24.51 -10.73
C PHE A 173 -0.53 26.02 -10.43
N SER A 174 -1.63 26.49 -9.83
CA SER A 174 -1.70 27.85 -9.28
C SER A 174 -0.83 27.98 -8.01
N GLN A 175 -0.06 29.06 -7.89
CA GLN A 175 0.91 29.30 -6.81
C GLN A 175 0.30 29.57 -5.41
N GLY A 176 -0.82 28.94 -5.05
CA GLY A 176 -1.53 29.26 -3.80
C GLY A 176 -2.39 28.17 -3.18
N SER A 177 -2.29 26.90 -3.61
CA SER A 177 -3.07 25.81 -2.97
C SER A 177 -2.27 25.07 -1.90
N GLU A 178 -2.86 24.89 -0.71
CA GLU A 178 -2.24 24.22 0.46
C GLU A 178 -2.15 22.69 0.35
N SER A 179 -2.46 22.10 -0.82
CA SER A 179 -2.50 20.65 -0.94
C SER A 179 -1.09 20.05 -1.15
N VAL A 180 -0.82 18.93 -0.48
CA VAL A 180 0.45 18.17 -0.62
C VAL A 180 0.74 17.82 -2.08
N ALA A 181 -0.32 17.56 -2.86
CA ALA A 181 -0.22 17.27 -4.28
C ALA A 181 0.24 18.50 -5.10
N ALA A 182 -0.21 19.71 -4.78
CA ALA A 182 0.21 20.94 -5.45
C ALA A 182 1.69 21.26 -5.19
N HIS A 183 2.17 21.02 -3.98
CA HIS A 183 3.60 21.20 -3.66
C HIS A 183 4.49 20.21 -4.42
N MET A 184 3.98 19.01 -4.69
CA MET A 184 4.68 18.02 -5.53
C MET A 184 4.60 18.35 -7.02
N ALA A 185 3.48 18.89 -7.51
CA ALA A 185 3.29 19.25 -8.91
C ALA A 185 4.05 20.53 -9.34
N GLY A 186 4.32 21.45 -8.41
CA GLY A 186 5.14 22.64 -8.68
C GLY A 186 6.65 22.37 -8.81
N LEU A 187 7.11 21.13 -8.63
CA LEU A 187 8.52 20.78 -8.76
C LEU A 187 8.95 20.81 -10.24
N PRO A 188 10.15 21.34 -10.56
CA PRO A 188 10.62 21.39 -11.94
C PRO A 188 10.84 19.95 -12.48
N ALA A 189 10.43 19.72 -13.74
CA ALA A 189 10.43 18.41 -14.37
C ALA A 189 11.84 17.78 -14.53
N LEU A 190 12.85 18.60 -14.84
CA LEU A 190 14.23 18.15 -15.02
C LEU A 190 14.89 17.61 -13.71
N PRO A 191 14.88 18.35 -12.57
CA PRO A 191 15.45 17.85 -11.33
C PRO A 191 14.67 16.67 -10.74
N THR A 192 13.35 16.58 -10.92
CA THR A 192 12.56 15.42 -10.47
C THR A 192 12.89 14.17 -11.27
N MET A 193 13.10 14.29 -12.58
CA MET A 193 13.60 13.20 -13.44
C MET A 193 15.00 12.72 -12.98
N ILE A 194 15.93 13.64 -12.73
CA ILE A 194 17.28 13.31 -12.24
C ILE A 194 17.20 12.64 -10.88
N ALA A 195 16.36 13.14 -9.97
CA ALA A 195 16.17 12.56 -8.64
C ALA A 195 15.60 11.13 -8.74
N LEU A 196 14.63 10.88 -9.62
CA LEU A 196 14.07 9.55 -9.86
C LEU A 196 15.15 8.56 -10.33
N TYR A 197 15.82 8.86 -11.45
CA TYR A 197 16.82 7.95 -12.00
C TYR A 197 18.04 7.82 -11.10
N GLY A 198 18.44 8.89 -10.43
CA GLY A 198 19.55 8.90 -9.48
C GLY A 198 19.27 8.03 -8.26
N THR A 199 18.12 8.19 -7.61
CA THR A 199 17.75 7.40 -6.42
C THR A 199 17.53 5.93 -6.78
N LEU A 200 16.90 5.63 -7.91
CA LEU A 200 16.72 4.26 -8.39
C LEU A 200 18.06 3.61 -8.76
N GLY A 201 18.93 4.33 -9.48
CA GLY A 201 20.26 3.86 -9.84
C GLY A 201 21.13 3.58 -8.61
N LEU A 202 21.09 4.47 -7.62
CA LEU A 202 21.78 4.28 -6.34
C LEU A 202 21.23 3.08 -5.56
N ALA A 203 19.91 2.90 -5.51
CA ALA A 203 19.29 1.76 -4.85
C ALA A 203 19.69 0.43 -5.53
N LEU A 204 19.72 0.38 -6.87
CA LEU A 204 20.16 -0.79 -7.63
C LEU A 204 21.65 -1.05 -7.46
N ALA A 205 22.49 -0.01 -7.47
CA ALA A 205 23.92 -0.15 -7.19
C ALA A 205 24.15 -0.68 -5.77
N ALA A 206 23.46 -0.14 -4.77
CA ALA A 206 23.52 -0.62 -3.38
C ALA A 206 23.05 -2.08 -3.26
N ALA A 207 22.02 -2.48 -4.01
CA ALA A 207 21.58 -3.87 -4.08
C ALA A 207 22.66 -4.78 -4.68
N ALA A 208 23.31 -4.37 -5.77
CA ALA A 208 24.37 -5.14 -6.42
C ALA A 208 25.60 -5.30 -5.50
N VAL A 209 26.01 -4.22 -4.84
CA VAL A 209 27.06 -4.19 -3.81
C VAL A 209 26.72 -5.14 -2.67
N TYR A 210 25.47 -5.10 -2.19
CA TYR A 210 25.00 -6.00 -1.14
C TYR A 210 25.02 -7.47 -1.59
N LEU A 211 24.54 -7.79 -2.80
CA LEU A 211 24.57 -9.15 -3.33
C LEU A 211 26.00 -9.67 -3.53
N ARG A 212 26.93 -8.80 -3.94
CA ARG A 212 28.31 -9.17 -4.25
C ARG A 212 29.21 -9.31 -3.01
N TRP A 213 29.03 -8.42 -2.02
CA TRP A 213 29.93 -8.29 -0.87
C TRP A 213 29.24 -8.46 0.49
N ARG A 214 27.91 -8.64 0.52
CA ARG A 214 27.08 -8.78 1.74
C ARG A 214 27.23 -7.65 2.76
N ARG A 215 27.69 -6.48 2.32
CA ARG A 215 27.85 -5.26 3.12
C ARG A 215 26.87 -4.18 2.63
N GLY A 216 26.50 -3.26 3.51
CA GLY A 216 25.67 -2.10 3.14
C GLY A 216 24.16 -2.35 3.10
N LEU A 217 23.65 -3.36 3.80
CA LEU A 217 22.19 -3.65 3.88
C LEU A 217 21.38 -2.43 4.34
N LEU A 218 21.90 -1.68 5.32
CA LEU A 218 21.22 -0.51 5.88
C LEU A 218 21.14 0.64 4.85
N LEU A 219 22.22 0.86 4.09
CA LEU A 219 22.26 1.84 3.00
C LEU A 219 21.29 1.47 1.87
N PHE A 220 21.24 0.19 1.49
CA PHE A 220 20.25 -0.30 0.53
C PHE A 220 18.81 -0.07 1.03
N GLY A 221 18.52 -0.38 2.30
CA GLY A 221 17.21 -0.16 2.90
C GLY A 221 16.78 1.31 2.90
N ILE A 222 17.68 2.22 3.28
CA ILE A 222 17.42 3.67 3.25
C ILE A 222 17.13 4.14 1.82
N LEU A 223 17.99 3.79 0.86
CA LEU A 223 17.83 4.19 -0.54
C LEU A 223 16.54 3.65 -1.16
N ALA A 224 16.19 2.39 -0.87
CA ALA A 224 14.94 1.80 -1.33
C ALA A 224 13.73 2.52 -0.71
N THR A 225 13.76 2.84 0.58
CA THR A 225 12.68 3.56 1.27
C THR A 225 12.53 4.98 0.71
N LEU A 226 13.65 5.67 0.44
CA LEU A 226 13.66 7.01 -0.12
C LEU A 226 13.20 7.04 -1.60
N SER A 227 13.46 5.97 -2.35
CA SER A 227 13.06 5.89 -3.76
C SER A 227 11.55 5.94 -3.96
N PHE A 228 10.75 5.46 -3.00
CA PHE A 228 9.29 5.43 -3.12
C PHE A 228 8.63 6.82 -3.15
N PRO A 229 8.85 7.73 -2.17
CA PRO A 229 8.29 9.08 -2.23
C PRO A 229 8.85 9.89 -3.42
N VAL A 230 10.12 9.68 -3.79
CA VAL A 230 10.71 10.31 -4.97
C VAL A 230 10.02 9.81 -6.25
N ALA A 231 9.67 8.53 -6.33
CA ALA A 231 8.92 7.97 -7.44
C ALA A 231 7.50 8.56 -7.54
N ILE A 232 6.80 8.72 -6.42
CA ILE A 232 5.49 9.39 -6.41
C ILE A 232 5.62 10.83 -6.92
N ALA A 233 6.59 11.58 -6.39
CA ALA A 233 6.83 12.97 -6.80
C ALA A 233 7.14 13.07 -8.30
N ALA A 234 7.98 12.18 -8.83
CA ALA A 234 8.32 12.16 -10.25
C ALA A 234 7.15 11.71 -11.15
N ILE A 235 6.30 10.80 -10.69
CA ILE A 235 5.08 10.43 -11.42
C ILE A 235 4.16 11.64 -11.57
N VAL A 236 3.99 12.43 -10.50
CA VAL A 236 3.15 13.63 -10.51
C VAL A 236 3.79 14.76 -11.33
N ALA A 237 5.06 15.08 -11.08
CA ALA A 237 5.73 16.27 -11.61
C ALA A 237 6.35 16.12 -13.00
N PHE A 238 6.54 14.89 -13.48
CA PHE A 238 7.17 14.63 -14.79
C PHE A 238 6.31 13.68 -15.61
N LEU A 239 6.04 12.48 -15.10
CA LEU A 239 5.42 11.43 -15.90
C LEU A 239 4.01 11.79 -16.34
N SER A 240 3.23 12.46 -15.48
CA SER A 240 1.87 12.88 -15.80
C SER A 240 1.82 13.92 -16.95
N LEU A 241 2.75 14.88 -16.98
CA LEU A 241 2.82 15.88 -18.05
C LEU A 241 3.09 15.23 -19.42
N TYR A 242 3.98 14.24 -19.46
CA TYR A 242 4.31 13.52 -20.69
C TYR A 242 3.24 12.52 -21.13
N VAL A 243 2.60 11.82 -20.18
CA VAL A 243 1.61 10.76 -20.49
C VAL A 243 0.25 11.34 -20.87
N TYR A 244 -0.19 12.42 -20.21
CA TYR A 244 -1.50 13.02 -20.46
C TYR A 244 -1.45 14.18 -21.46
N GLU A 245 -0.31 14.38 -22.14
CA GLU A 245 -0.09 15.40 -23.18
C GLU A 245 -0.66 16.78 -22.78
N HIS A 246 -0.37 17.19 -21.55
CA HIS A 246 -0.75 18.52 -21.08
C HIS A 246 0.16 19.56 -21.75
N PRO A 247 -0.39 20.62 -22.39
CA PRO A 247 0.43 21.71 -22.93
C PRO A 247 1.17 22.48 -21.84
#